data_AF-A0A7R9ZEE2-F1
#
_entry.id   AF-A0A7R9ZEE2-F1
#
_cell.length_a   1.000
_cell.length_b   1.000
_cell.length_c   1.000
_cell.angle_alpha   90.00
_cell.angle_beta   90.00
_cell.angle_gamma   90.00
#
_symmetry.space_group_name_H-M   'P 1'
#
loop_
_entity.id
_entity.type
_entity.pdbx_description
1 polymer ?
#
loop_
_entity_poly.entity_id
_entity_poly.type
_entity_poly.pdbx_seq_one_letter_code
_entity_poly.pdbx_strand_id
1 'polypeptide(L)'
;YDCSSCDPLLVTLSAAFRVDVVHRLDSGDTVKYSVQKPCRVVFLRSNSNHMEHERNIDLSEKLPSIESAYGGDMEEEGEITRVERELSKCDVCGYLFPSEKNLNRHKEQRHK
;
A
#
# COMPACT_ATOMS: atom_id res chain seq x y z
N TYR A 1 -3.34 -15.98 -20.31
CA TYR A 1 -2.02 -15.85 -19.70
C TYR A 1 -2.22 -16.06 -18.21
N ASP A 2 -1.86 -17.23 -17.69
CA ASP A 2 -1.95 -17.50 -16.26
C ASP A 2 -0.61 -17.12 -15.63
N CYS A 3 -0.62 -16.09 -14.78
CA CYS A 3 0.57 -15.59 -14.09
C CYS A 3 0.96 -16.49 -12.91
N SER A 4 0.69 -17.80 -12.93
CA SER A 4 1.00 -18.69 -11.79
C SER A 4 2.49 -18.69 -11.42
N SER A 5 3.37 -18.33 -12.37
CA SER A 5 4.82 -18.20 -12.14
C SER A 5 5.21 -16.95 -11.36
N CYS A 6 4.33 -15.94 -11.25
CA CYS A 6 4.65 -14.71 -10.53
C CYS A 6 4.32 -14.81 -9.03
N ASP A 7 3.48 -15.74 -8.60
CA ASP A 7 3.07 -15.86 -7.19
C ASP A 7 4.25 -16.03 -6.22
N PRO A 8 5.23 -16.93 -6.45
CA PRO A 8 6.37 -17.06 -5.54
C PRO A 8 7.23 -15.79 -5.48
N LEU A 9 7.35 -15.08 -6.61
CA LEU A 9 8.12 -13.83 -6.70
C LEU A 9 7.41 -12.69 -5.99
N LEU A 10 6.09 -12.56 -6.15
CA LEU A 10 5.29 -11.53 -5.50
C LEU A 10 5.18 -11.76 -4.00
N VAL A 11 5.05 -13.02 -3.56
CA VAL A 11 5.13 -13.39 -2.14
C VAL A 11 6.51 -12.99 -1.58
N THR A 12 7.60 -13.37 -2.25
CA THR A 12 8.96 -13.03 -1.79
C THR A 12 9.18 -11.53 -1.73
N LEU A 13 8.71 -10.79 -2.73
CA LEU A 13 8.77 -9.33 -2.78
C LEU A 13 7.97 -8.70 -1.64
N SER A 14 6.74 -9.17 -1.40
CA SER A 14 5.89 -8.67 -0.31
C SER A 14 6.58 -8.81 1.05
N ALA A 15 7.21 -9.97 1.31
CA ALA A 15 7.93 -10.26 2.54
C ALA A 15 9.23 -9.43 2.66
N ALA A 16 10.07 -9.42 1.61
CA ALA A 16 11.37 -8.77 1.63
C ALA A 16 11.28 -7.26 1.87
N PHE A 17 10.26 -6.60 1.30
CA PHE A 17 10.11 -5.14 1.37
C PHE A 17 9.03 -4.69 2.35
N ARG A 18 8.38 -5.63 3.07
CA ARG A 18 7.22 -5.36 3.94
C ARG A 18 6.16 -4.53 3.21
N VAL A 19 5.77 -4.98 2.01
CA VAL A 19 4.74 -4.33 1.20
C VAL A 19 3.56 -5.25 0.99
N ASP A 20 2.36 -4.68 0.99
CA ASP A 20 1.20 -5.38 0.44
C ASP A 20 1.29 -5.30 -1.09
N VAL A 21 1.02 -6.40 -1.79
CA VAL A 21 0.95 -6.43 -3.25
C VAL A 21 -0.48 -6.76 -3.67
N VAL A 22 -1.08 -5.92 -4.49
CA VAL A 22 -2.37 -6.14 -5.13
C VAL A 22 -2.11 -6.37 -6.61
N HIS A 23 -2.38 -7.57 -7.10
CA HIS A 23 -2.11 -7.96 -8.46
C HIS A 23 -3.41 -8.26 -9.20
N ARG A 24 -3.73 -7.43 -10.20
CA ARG A 24 -4.90 -7.60 -11.07
C ARG A 24 -4.52 -8.42 -12.30
N LEU A 25 -5.19 -9.53 -12.50
CA LEU A 25 -5.01 -10.41 -13.65
C LEU A 25 -5.83 -9.92 -14.86
N ASP A 26 -5.41 -10.31 -16.05
CA ASP A 26 -6.11 -10.01 -17.31
C ASP A 26 -7.50 -10.66 -17.37
N SER A 27 -7.70 -11.73 -16.58
CA SER A 27 -9.01 -12.36 -16.36
C SER A 27 -10.01 -11.47 -15.60
N GLY A 28 -9.54 -10.37 -15.00
CA GLY A 28 -10.30 -9.51 -14.11
C GLY A 28 -10.19 -9.90 -12.63
N ASP A 29 -9.61 -11.06 -12.33
CA ASP A 29 -9.37 -11.49 -10.95
C ASP A 29 -8.30 -10.63 -10.27
N THR A 30 -8.39 -10.51 -8.95
CA THR A 30 -7.38 -9.78 -8.16
C THR A 30 -6.85 -10.66 -7.04
N VAL A 31 -5.54 -10.84 -7.02
CA VAL A 31 -4.82 -11.57 -5.98
C VAL A 31 -4.16 -10.56 -5.05
N LYS A 32 -4.25 -10.79 -3.74
CA LYS A 32 -3.63 -9.92 -2.74
C LYS A 32 -2.64 -10.70 -1.89
N TYR A 33 -1.41 -10.19 -1.84
CA TYR A 33 -0.36 -10.65 -0.95
C TYR A 33 -0.22 -9.63 0.18
N SER A 34 -0.58 -10.03 1.39
CA SER A 34 -0.52 -9.16 2.56
C SER A 34 0.54 -9.62 3.54
N VAL A 35 1.23 -8.65 4.12
CA VAL A 35 2.25 -8.87 5.16
C VAL A 35 1.87 -8.12 6.42
N GLN A 36 2.50 -8.48 7.55
CA GLN A 36 2.27 -7.75 8.78
C GLN A 36 2.94 -6.38 8.74
N LYS A 37 2.20 -5.34 9.17
CA LYS A 37 2.67 -3.94 9.23
C LYS A 37 3.30 -3.50 7.89
N PRO A 38 2.56 -3.54 6.77
CA PRO A 38 3.09 -3.15 5.48
C PRO A 38 3.40 -1.66 5.48
N CYS A 39 4.55 -1.26 4.93
CA CYS A 39 4.94 0.15 4.81
C CYS A 39 4.38 0.80 3.54
N ARG A 40 3.95 0.00 2.56
CA ARG A 40 3.44 0.43 1.26
C ARG A 40 2.52 -0.65 0.68
N VAL A 41 1.57 -0.24 -0.15
CA VAL A 41 0.78 -1.12 -1.03
C VAL A 41 1.23 -0.88 -2.48
N VAL A 42 1.60 -1.94 -3.17
CA VAL A 42 2.01 -1.94 -4.58
C VAL A 42 0.89 -2.54 -5.42
N PHE A 43 0.43 -1.81 -6.43
CA PHE A 43 -0.58 -2.28 -7.37
C PHE A 43 0.09 -2.68 -8.67
N LEU A 44 -0.14 -3.91 -9.08
CA LEU A 44 0.37 -4.51 -10.30
C LEU A 44 -0.80 -4.95 -11.16
N ARG A 45 -0.62 -4.90 -12.47
CA ARG A 45 -1.57 -5.45 -13.44
C ARG A 45 -0.84 -6.37 -14.39
N SER A 46 -1.44 -7.51 -14.69
CA SER A 46 -1.03 -8.35 -15.80
C SER A 46 -1.92 -8.10 -17.00
N ASN A 47 -1.29 -8.02 -18.16
CA ASN A 47 -1.94 -8.17 -19.45
C ASN A 47 -1.42 -9.45 -20.11
N SER A 48 -1.81 -9.67 -21.37
CA SER A 48 -1.59 -10.91 -22.10
C SER A 48 -0.13 -11.40 -22.14
N ASN A 49 0.86 -10.50 -22.01
CA ASN A 49 2.27 -10.86 -22.18
C ASN A 49 3.22 -10.25 -21.12
N HIS A 50 2.76 -9.34 -20.27
CA HIS A 50 3.62 -8.72 -19.26
C HIS A 50 2.86 -8.27 -18.01
N MET A 51 3.64 -8.04 -16.95
CA MET A 51 3.17 -7.41 -15.72
C MET A 51 3.66 -5.96 -15.67
N GLU A 52 2.75 -5.05 -15.40
CA GLU A 52 3.00 -3.62 -15.29
C GLU A 52 2.69 -3.12 -13.87
N HIS A 53 3.44 -2.10 -13.46
CA HIS A 53 3.16 -1.36 -12.24
C HIS A 53 2.06 -0.33 -12.49
N GLU A 54 1.00 -0.35 -11.67
CA GLU A 54 -0.08 0.64 -11.77
C GLU A 54 0.19 1.85 -10.86
N ARG A 55 0.47 1.60 -9.57
CA ARG A 55 0.63 2.64 -8.55
C ARG A 55 1.18 2.10 -7.24
N ASN A 56 1.74 2.99 -6.42
CA ASN A 56 2.13 2.71 -5.04
C ASN A 56 1.35 3.61 -4.08
N ILE A 57 0.94 3.05 -2.94
CA ILE A 57 0.34 3.78 -1.83
C ILE A 57 1.25 3.59 -0.62
N ASP A 58 1.96 4.63 -0.21
CA ASP A 58 2.72 4.59 1.03
C ASP A 58 1.77 4.57 2.23
N LEU A 59 1.98 3.62 3.13
CA LEU A 59 1.24 3.49 4.38
C LEU A 59 1.96 4.21 5.54
N SER A 60 3.08 4.86 5.25
CA SER A 60 3.71 5.77 6.21
C SER A 60 2.80 6.97 6.42
N GLU A 61 2.32 7.17 7.65
CA GLU A 61 2.56 8.41 8.42
C GLU A 61 2.37 8.12 9.92
N LYS A 62 3.46 7.64 10.56
CA LYS A 62 3.89 7.88 11.96
C LYS A 62 5.05 6.92 12.30
N LEU A 63 6.28 7.31 12.01
CA LEU A 63 7.23 7.34 13.12
C LEU A 63 7.14 8.78 13.62
N PRO A 64 6.71 9.06 14.86
CA PRO A 64 7.16 10.29 15.47
C PRO A 64 8.69 10.26 15.42
N SER A 65 9.30 11.36 14.98
CA SER A 65 10.72 11.59 15.20
C SER A 65 10.98 11.45 16.69
N ILE A 66 11.47 10.29 17.11
CA ILE A 66 12.16 10.15 18.38
C ILE A 66 13.60 9.86 17.98
N GLU A 67 14.37 10.93 17.77
CA GLU A 67 15.75 10.86 18.22
C GLU A 67 15.71 10.58 19.71
N SER A 68 16.04 9.36 20.11
CA SER A 68 16.83 9.11 21.31
C SER A 68 17.11 7.62 21.41
N ALA A 69 18.39 7.31 21.54
CA ALA A 69 18.93 6.04 21.95
C ALA A 69 18.10 5.36 23.04
N TYR A 70 17.85 4.06 22.91
CA TYR A 70 18.04 3.01 23.92
C TYR A 70 17.66 1.68 23.26
N GLY A 71 18.60 0.73 23.24
CA GLY A 71 18.32 -0.65 22.84
C GLY A 71 17.43 -1.34 23.87
N GLY A 72 16.62 -2.28 23.40
CA GLY A 72 15.78 -3.12 24.24
C GLY A 72 14.96 -4.07 23.39
N ASP A 73 15.22 -5.35 23.57
CA ASP A 73 14.54 -6.48 22.96
C ASP A 73 13.10 -6.66 23.50
N MET A 74 12.34 -7.53 22.82
CA MET A 74 11.21 -8.33 23.31
C MET A 74 9.77 -7.91 22.94
N GLU A 75 8.99 -8.98 22.86
CA GLU A 75 7.65 -9.24 22.32
C GLU A 75 6.51 -8.50 23.04
N GLU A 76 5.34 -8.40 22.41
CA GLU A 76 4.03 -8.82 22.96
C GLU A 76 2.85 -8.17 22.20
N GLU A 77 1.79 -8.95 22.03
CA GLU A 77 0.58 -8.65 21.28
C GLU A 77 -0.24 -7.55 21.98
N GLY A 78 -0.49 -6.46 21.25
CA GLY A 78 -1.30 -5.34 21.72
C GLY A 78 -2.44 -5.06 20.75
N GLU A 79 -3.66 -5.34 21.20
CA GLU A 79 -4.95 -4.96 20.63
C GLU A 79 -4.98 -3.49 20.22
N ILE A 80 -5.23 -3.17 18.94
CA ILE A 80 -5.35 -1.77 18.48
C ILE A 80 -6.76 -1.55 17.95
N THR A 81 -7.54 -0.87 18.78
CA THR A 81 -8.90 -0.39 18.55
C THR A 81 -9.05 0.37 17.23
N ARG A 82 -10.10 0.01 16.48
CA ARG A 82 -10.59 0.67 15.26
C ARG A 82 -10.71 2.19 15.48
N VAL A 83 -9.89 2.97 14.79
CA VAL A 83 -10.17 4.39 14.59
C VAL A 83 -10.69 4.55 13.16
N GLU A 84 -12.01 4.59 13.00
CA GLU A 84 -12.67 5.06 11.78
C GLU A 84 -12.31 6.54 11.58
N ARG A 85 -11.18 6.80 10.92
CA ARG A 85 -10.76 8.16 10.55
C ARG A 85 -11.37 8.48 9.19
N GLU A 86 -12.22 9.49 9.14
CA GLU A 86 -12.84 9.98 7.90
C GLU A 86 -11.75 10.46 6.93
N LEU A 87 -11.53 9.68 5.86
CA LEU A 87 -10.62 10.03 4.77
C LEU A 87 -11.34 10.95 3.79
N SER A 88 -10.68 12.03 3.35
CA SER A 88 -11.22 12.96 2.36
C SER A 88 -10.96 12.44 0.94
N LYS A 89 -12.00 12.22 0.15
CA LYS A 89 -11.88 11.76 -1.24
C LYS A 89 -11.77 12.93 -2.22
N CYS A 90 -10.91 12.80 -3.22
CA CYS A 90 -10.91 13.69 -4.38
C CYS A 90 -12.19 13.46 -5.18
N ASP A 91 -12.89 14.54 -5.49
CA ASP A 91 -14.11 14.62 -6.28
C ASP A 91 -13.88 14.33 -7.77
N VAL A 92 -12.67 14.57 -8.27
CA VAL A 92 -12.35 14.36 -9.70
C VAL A 92 -11.91 12.91 -9.98
N CYS A 93 -11.09 12.32 -9.12
CA CYS A 93 -10.50 10.99 -9.37
C CYS A 93 -10.88 9.92 -8.33
N GLY A 94 -11.63 10.28 -7.28
CA GLY A 94 -12.05 9.34 -6.23
C GLY A 94 -10.94 8.91 -5.27
N TYR A 95 -9.72 9.44 -5.39
CA TYR A 95 -8.58 9.04 -4.55
C TYR A 95 -8.78 9.51 -3.10
N LEU A 96 -8.51 8.62 -2.13
CA LEU A 96 -8.72 8.88 -0.70
C LEU A 96 -7.45 9.44 -0.06
N PHE A 97 -7.60 10.51 0.73
CA PHE A 97 -6.51 11.18 1.41
C PHE A 97 -6.76 11.22 2.92
N PRO A 98 -5.71 11.04 3.74
CA PRO A 98 -5.81 11.12 5.20
C PRO A 98 -5.93 12.55 5.73
N SER A 99 -5.73 13.55 4.88
CA SER A 99 -5.86 14.96 5.24
C SER A 99 -6.26 15.79 4.03
N GLU A 100 -7.02 16.84 4.28
CA GLU A 100 -7.46 17.79 3.25
C GLU A 100 -6.28 18.52 2.60
N LYS A 101 -5.17 18.76 3.34
CA LYS A 101 -3.94 19.33 2.79
C LYS A 101 -3.34 18.48 1.68
N ASN A 102 -3.33 17.15 1.85
CA ASN A 102 -2.82 16.23 0.84
C ASN A 102 -3.77 16.15 -0.37
N LEU A 103 -5.08 16.20 -0.13
CA LEU A 103 -6.09 16.28 -1.19
C LEU A 103 -5.98 17.57 -2.00
N ASN A 104 -5.82 18.73 -1.36
CA ASN A 104 -5.69 20.02 -2.04
C ASN A 104 -4.42 20.07 -2.89
N ARG A 105 -3.27 19.66 -2.34
CA ARG A 105 -2.03 19.56 -3.12
C ARG A 105 -2.17 18.61 -4.30
N HIS A 106 -2.86 17.49 -4.11
CA HIS A 106 -3.13 16.56 -5.20
C HIS A 106 -4.00 17.20 -6.30
N LYS A 107 -5.08 17.88 -5.93
CA LYS A 107 -5.93 18.61 -6.89
C LYS A 107 -5.12 19.64 -7.68
N GLU A 108 -4.30 20.43 -7.01
CA GLU A 108 -3.49 21.46 -7.65
C GLU A 108 -2.38 20.92 -8.57
N GLN A 109 -1.88 19.71 -8.32
CA GLN A 109 -0.80 19.12 -9.14
C GLN A 109 -1.31 18.22 -10.26
N ARG A 110 -2.47 17.56 -10.06
CA ARG A 110 -2.97 16.50 -10.95
C ARG A 110 -4.26 16.87 -11.67
N HIS A 111 -5.02 17.85 -11.18
CA HIS A 111 -6.34 18.23 -11.68
C HIS A 111 -6.49 19.74 -11.91
N LYS A 112 -5.37 20.44 -12.07
CA LYS A 112 -5.34 21.86 -12.39
C LYS A 112 -5.75 22.12 -13.84
#